data_AF-A0A6N9V096-F1
#
_entry.id   AF-A0A6N9V096-F1
#
_cell.length_a   1.000
_cell.length_b   1.000
_cell.length_c   1.000
_cell.angle_alpha   90.00
_cell.angle_beta   90.00
_cell.angle_gamma   90.00
#
_symmetry.space_group_name_H-M   'P 1'
#
loop_
_entity.id
_entity.type
_entity.pdbx_description
1 polymer ?
#
loop_
_entity_poly.entity_id
_entity_poly.type
_entity_poly.pdbx_seq_one_letter_code
_entity_poly.pdbx_strand_id
1 'polypeptide(L)'
;AALAMAAAGHGRLVLVTDATGGTHAGTDPDRYARLAADRAWWQHLVTEVAGRGVTGNTLVTGYSPDLGHHLSPAAEAGLLRYLVQRRPTTAADVAATVAFLVSEGCSYLVGETIPVDGGAGLGQIPSLPAGTPAAASAPRRSTPQEQPPPEPVTGQDLLGQKVLVAGASSGIGRAAALHLAGRGADVVLAARRTQALEEVAVEIGALGRQAWTLRCDLSDAEDAATLGERAWKAADGVTTLLYAAGHLGFSAVGGDPASAARTFAVNLHSFVAVTEYLTARWREEKVPGAVVGVSSVSSTLSPVAGLEYYGASKAAMAQYIRCLAVSVARYGIRANCVAPGIIETPMGDAAGPDHRRGWISRIPAGRVGDPREVAAVLGYLLSGSASRVTGAVLRADGGFGLGDVAPLRPGFPGAAEVGSR
;
A
#
# COMPACT_ATOMS: atom_id res chain seq x y z
N ALA A 1 15.39 -12.73 22.35
CA ALA A 1 15.14 -13.12 20.94
C ALA A 1 15.65 -12.08 19.96
N ALA A 2 15.07 -10.87 19.91
CA ALA A 2 15.46 -9.82 18.95
C ALA A 2 16.96 -9.51 18.93
N LEU A 3 17.60 -9.33 20.10
CA LEU A 3 19.05 -9.09 20.18
C LEU A 3 19.90 -10.26 19.65
N ALA A 4 19.42 -11.50 19.79
CA ALA A 4 20.11 -12.67 19.25
C ALA A 4 19.98 -12.74 17.72
N MET A 5 18.80 -12.43 17.17
CA MET A 5 18.60 -12.27 15.72
C MET A 5 19.51 -11.15 15.16
N ALA A 6 19.59 -10.03 15.87
CA ALA A 6 20.45 -8.92 15.50
C ALA A 6 21.95 -9.26 15.59
N ALA A 7 22.34 -10.19 16.48
CA ALA A 7 23.69 -10.73 16.53
C ALA A 7 23.98 -11.69 15.36
N ALA A 8 22.96 -12.42 14.89
CA ALA A 8 23.06 -13.27 13.71
C ALA A 8 23.02 -12.48 12.38
N GLY A 9 22.62 -11.20 12.41
CA GLY A 9 22.53 -10.36 11.22
C GLY A 9 21.26 -10.56 10.38
N HIS A 10 20.30 -11.35 10.87
CA HIS A 10 19.03 -11.59 10.20
C HIS A 10 17.93 -11.95 11.20
N GLY A 11 16.70 -11.54 10.92
CA GLY A 11 15.53 -11.92 11.70
C GLY A 11 14.26 -11.20 11.28
N ARG A 12 13.11 -11.74 11.67
CA ARG A 12 11.79 -11.17 11.41
C ARG A 12 10.97 -11.27 12.69
N LEU A 13 10.38 -10.16 13.11
CA LEU A 13 9.52 -10.06 14.28
C LEU A 13 8.13 -9.58 13.83
N VAL A 14 7.09 -10.21 14.35
CA VAL A 14 5.71 -9.80 14.08
C VAL A 14 4.97 -9.64 15.40
N LEU A 15 4.50 -8.42 15.67
CA LEU A 15 3.57 -8.15 16.77
C LEU A 15 2.15 -8.28 16.24
N VAL A 16 1.40 -9.26 16.74
CA VAL A 16 -0.04 -9.41 16.43
C VAL A 16 -0.85 -8.78 17.56
N THR A 17 -1.76 -7.89 17.22
CA THR A 17 -2.60 -7.19 18.22
C THR A 17 -3.99 -6.87 17.66
N ASP A 18 -4.98 -6.80 18.54
CA ASP A 18 -6.32 -6.28 18.26
C ASP A 18 -6.46 -4.79 18.63
N ALA A 19 -5.46 -4.24 19.35
CA ALA A 19 -5.47 -2.87 19.83
C ALA A 19 -5.29 -1.88 18.66
N THR A 20 -6.26 -0.99 18.50
CA THR A 20 -6.11 0.18 17.63
C THR A 20 -5.42 1.29 18.41
N GLY A 21 -4.63 2.12 17.72
CA GLY A 21 -3.93 3.26 18.34
C GLY A 21 -4.83 4.46 18.67
N GLY A 22 -6.16 4.28 18.75
CA GLY A 22 -7.11 5.34 19.09
C GLY A 22 -7.85 5.07 20.40
N THR A 23 -8.27 6.13 21.08
CA THR A 23 -9.15 6.07 22.24
C THR A 23 -10.62 6.08 21.80
N HIS A 24 -11.52 5.56 22.63
CA HIS A 24 -12.97 5.68 22.43
C HIS A 24 -13.68 6.01 23.76
N ALA A 25 -14.96 6.38 23.68
CA ALA A 25 -15.75 6.60 24.88
C ALA A 25 -15.78 5.30 25.72
N GLY A 26 -15.49 5.42 27.02
CA GLY A 26 -15.41 4.28 27.94
C GLY A 26 -14.06 3.55 27.98
N THR A 27 -13.04 4.02 27.25
CA THR A 27 -11.67 3.50 27.42
C THR A 27 -11.14 3.83 28.81
N ASP A 28 -10.60 2.83 29.52
CA ASP A 28 -9.82 3.03 30.75
C ASP A 28 -8.48 3.72 30.40
N PRO A 29 -8.25 4.98 30.86
CA PRO A 29 -7.05 5.74 30.54
C PRO A 29 -5.75 5.04 30.95
N ASP A 30 -5.74 4.35 32.09
CA ASP A 30 -4.52 3.71 32.62
C ASP A 30 -4.15 2.46 31.82
N ARG A 31 -5.16 1.65 31.45
CA ARG A 31 -4.94 0.54 30.52
C ARG A 31 -4.41 1.04 29.18
N TYR A 32 -4.98 2.12 28.66
CA TYR A 32 -4.56 2.66 27.38
C TYR A 32 -3.15 3.26 27.41
N ALA A 33 -2.79 3.94 28.50
CA ALA A 33 -1.44 4.45 28.70
C ALA A 33 -0.38 3.32 28.70
N ARG A 34 -0.69 2.17 29.32
CA ARG A 34 0.19 0.98 29.28
C ARG A 34 0.34 0.43 27.86
N LEU A 35 -0.75 0.28 27.12
CA LEU A 35 -0.70 -0.18 25.72
C LEU A 35 0.10 0.78 24.82
N ALA A 36 -0.05 2.09 25.03
CA ALA A 36 0.73 3.09 24.32
C ALA A 36 2.24 2.98 24.65
N ALA A 37 2.59 2.75 25.92
CA ALA A 37 3.96 2.52 26.34
C ALA A 37 4.56 1.24 25.72
N ASP A 38 3.79 0.13 25.70
CA ASP A 38 4.22 -1.13 25.07
C ASP A 38 4.47 -0.94 23.57
N ARG A 39 3.60 -0.18 22.89
CA ARG A 39 3.78 0.14 21.46
C ARG A 39 5.01 1.01 21.21
N ALA A 40 5.25 2.02 22.05
CA ALA A 40 6.44 2.85 21.94
C ALA A 40 7.72 2.03 22.18
N TRP A 41 7.70 1.13 23.16
CA TRP A 41 8.80 0.19 23.42
C TRP A 41 9.04 -0.74 22.22
N TRP A 42 7.97 -1.29 21.62
CA TRP A 42 8.05 -2.11 20.41
C TRP A 42 8.69 -1.34 19.24
N GLN A 43 8.23 -0.11 18.98
CA GLN A 43 8.79 0.73 17.92
C GLN A 43 10.27 1.03 18.17
N HIS A 44 10.65 1.35 19.40
CA HIS A 44 12.05 1.55 19.78
C HIS A 44 12.89 0.29 19.52
N LEU A 45 12.42 -0.87 19.98
CA LEU A 45 13.10 -2.15 19.73
C LEU A 45 13.34 -2.39 18.24
N VAL A 46 12.32 -2.18 17.40
CA VAL A 46 12.42 -2.36 15.95
C VAL A 46 13.44 -1.40 15.34
N THR A 47 13.44 -0.12 15.72
CA THR A 47 14.45 0.86 15.27
C THR A 47 15.86 0.40 15.59
N GLU A 48 16.11 -0.07 16.82
CA GLU A 48 17.45 -0.48 17.29
C GLU A 48 18.01 -1.70 16.55
N VAL A 49 17.16 -2.62 16.09
CA VAL A 49 17.59 -3.85 15.43
C VAL A 49 17.55 -3.80 13.90
N ALA A 50 16.88 -2.79 13.32
CA ALA A 50 16.70 -2.64 11.87
C ALA A 50 18.02 -2.61 11.10
N GLY A 51 18.99 -1.80 11.54
CA GLY A 51 20.31 -1.68 10.91
C GLY A 51 21.17 -2.94 11.00
N ARG A 52 20.70 -3.98 11.71
CA ARG A 52 21.37 -5.26 11.91
C ARG A 52 20.65 -6.42 11.20
N GLY A 53 19.84 -6.12 10.19
CA GLY A 53 19.16 -7.09 9.34
C GLY A 53 17.89 -7.72 9.94
N VAL A 54 17.40 -7.19 11.08
CA VAL A 54 16.16 -7.64 11.70
C VAL A 54 15.04 -6.69 11.35
N THR A 55 13.96 -7.18 10.74
CA THR A 55 12.75 -6.37 10.53
C THR A 55 11.69 -6.71 11.55
N GLY A 56 10.91 -5.71 11.96
CA GLY A 56 9.79 -5.89 12.87
C GLY A 56 8.58 -5.12 12.38
N ASN A 57 7.42 -5.77 12.32
CA ASN A 57 6.17 -5.17 11.84
C ASN A 57 5.00 -5.56 12.75
N THR A 58 3.94 -4.77 12.69
CA THR A 58 2.72 -4.96 13.46
C THR A 58 1.59 -5.41 12.55
N LEU A 59 0.81 -6.39 12.98
CA LEU A 59 -0.44 -6.81 12.35
C LEU A 59 -1.59 -6.44 13.31
N VAL A 60 -2.55 -5.66 12.83
CA VAL A 60 -3.76 -5.30 13.59
C VAL A 60 -4.96 -6.08 13.07
N THR A 61 -5.56 -6.94 13.90
CA THR A 61 -6.61 -7.89 13.47
C THR A 61 -8.03 -7.32 13.53
N GLY A 62 -8.26 -6.32 14.37
CA GLY A 62 -9.62 -5.89 14.72
C GLY A 62 -10.41 -7.03 15.36
N TYR A 63 -11.68 -7.21 14.98
CA TYR A 63 -12.54 -8.26 15.52
C TYR A 63 -12.29 -9.64 14.88
N SER A 64 -11.93 -10.62 15.72
CA SER A 64 -11.69 -12.01 15.33
C SER A 64 -12.19 -13.00 16.39
N PRO A 65 -13.27 -13.75 16.11
CA PRO A 65 -13.75 -14.82 17.01
C PRO A 65 -12.69 -15.90 17.27
N ASP A 66 -11.87 -16.23 16.27
CA ASP A 66 -10.80 -17.23 16.35
C ASP A 66 -9.70 -16.86 17.36
N LEU A 67 -9.59 -15.57 17.71
CA LEU A 67 -8.66 -15.06 18.71
C LEU A 67 -9.32 -14.83 20.08
N GLY A 68 -10.52 -15.39 20.29
CA GLY A 68 -11.23 -15.36 21.57
C GLY A 68 -12.12 -14.14 21.77
N HIS A 69 -12.42 -13.37 20.72
CA HIS A 69 -13.38 -12.27 20.82
C HIS A 69 -14.80 -12.84 20.85
N HIS A 70 -15.52 -12.58 21.94
CA HIS A 70 -16.89 -13.05 22.11
C HIS A 70 -17.84 -11.86 22.19
N LEU A 71 -18.71 -11.73 21.18
CA LEU A 71 -19.80 -10.75 21.15
C LEU A 71 -21.14 -11.48 21.11
N SER A 72 -22.19 -10.85 21.65
CA SER A 72 -23.54 -11.35 21.39
C SER A 72 -23.87 -11.19 19.90
N PRO A 73 -24.77 -12.01 19.32
CA PRO A 73 -25.13 -11.90 17.91
C PRO A 73 -25.57 -10.49 17.49
N ALA A 74 -26.27 -9.77 18.38
CA ALA A 74 -26.70 -8.39 18.14
C ALA A 74 -25.52 -7.40 18.13
N ALA A 75 -24.55 -7.57 19.04
CA ALA A 75 -23.35 -6.73 19.11
C ALA A 75 -22.42 -6.99 17.93
N GLU A 76 -22.24 -8.24 17.54
CA GLU A 76 -21.47 -8.64 16.35
C GLU A 76 -22.09 -8.06 15.08
N ALA A 77 -23.40 -8.31 14.85
CA ALA A 77 -24.11 -7.70 13.73
C ALA A 77 -24.05 -6.17 13.77
N GLY A 78 -24.00 -5.58 14.97
CA GLY A 78 -23.74 -4.17 15.22
C GLY A 78 -22.41 -3.71 14.65
N LEU A 79 -21.33 -4.34 15.09
CA LEU A 79 -19.95 -4.04 14.70
C LEU A 79 -19.72 -4.24 13.20
N LEU A 80 -20.16 -5.38 12.65
CA LEU A 80 -19.93 -5.72 11.25
C LEU A 80 -20.57 -4.71 10.28
N ARG A 81 -21.60 -3.96 10.69
CA ARG A 81 -22.17 -2.87 9.86
C ARG A 81 -21.23 -1.69 9.65
N TYR A 82 -20.27 -1.48 10.54
CA TYR A 82 -19.27 -0.41 10.48
C TYR A 82 -17.96 -0.86 9.82
N LEU A 83 -17.78 -2.17 9.58
CA LEU A 83 -16.65 -2.68 8.82
C LEU A 83 -16.91 -2.55 7.33
N VAL A 84 -15.90 -2.12 6.58
CA VAL A 84 -15.99 -1.98 5.13
C VAL A 84 -16.26 -3.34 4.47
N GLN A 85 -15.61 -4.41 4.93
CA GLN A 85 -15.79 -5.77 4.40
C GLN A 85 -16.85 -6.63 5.12
N ARG A 86 -17.48 -6.11 6.19
CA ARG A 86 -18.63 -6.72 6.89
C ARG A 86 -18.52 -8.19 7.30
N ARG A 87 -17.31 -8.69 7.49
CA ARG A 87 -17.01 -10.02 8.03
C ARG A 87 -15.95 -9.94 9.12
N PRO A 88 -15.92 -10.89 10.08
CA PRO A 88 -14.82 -11.00 11.03
C PRO A 88 -13.51 -11.36 10.34
N THR A 89 -12.40 -11.06 11.02
CA THR A 89 -11.07 -11.53 10.63
C THR A 89 -10.90 -12.97 11.12
N THR A 90 -10.43 -13.86 10.25
CA THR A 90 -10.21 -15.28 10.57
C THR A 90 -8.74 -15.54 10.92
N ALA A 91 -8.45 -16.67 11.56
CA ALA A 91 -7.07 -17.12 11.80
C ALA A 91 -6.28 -17.29 10.48
N ALA A 92 -6.93 -17.67 9.38
CA ALA A 92 -6.31 -17.78 8.06
C ALA A 92 -5.85 -16.42 7.52
N ASP A 93 -6.66 -15.37 7.70
CA ASP A 93 -6.30 -14.01 7.31
C ASP A 93 -5.06 -13.51 8.08
N VAL A 94 -4.98 -13.82 9.38
CA VAL A 94 -3.83 -13.50 10.23
C VAL A 94 -2.61 -14.29 9.78
N ALA A 95 -2.73 -15.60 9.61
CA ALA A 95 -1.64 -16.48 9.22
C ALA A 95 -1.04 -16.09 7.86
N ALA A 96 -1.86 -15.75 6.86
CA ALA A 96 -1.42 -15.32 5.55
C ALA A 96 -0.58 -14.03 5.61
N THR A 97 -1.01 -13.06 6.44
CA THR A 97 -0.26 -11.81 6.65
C THR A 97 1.04 -12.04 7.42
N VAL A 98 1.02 -12.91 8.44
CA VAL A 98 2.23 -13.29 9.20
C VAL A 98 3.23 -13.96 8.25
N ALA A 99 2.80 -14.90 7.41
CA ALA A 99 3.63 -15.57 6.41
C ALA A 99 4.30 -14.58 5.46
N PHE A 100 3.54 -13.57 5.01
CA PHE A 100 4.10 -12.47 4.23
C PHE A 100 5.15 -11.67 5.02
N LEU A 101 4.84 -11.24 6.25
CA LEU A 101 5.73 -10.42 7.08
C LEU A 101 7.05 -11.11 7.46
N VAL A 102 7.06 -12.44 7.53
CA VAL A 102 8.29 -13.23 7.78
C VAL A 102 9.00 -13.65 6.51
N SER A 103 8.48 -13.33 5.32
CA SER A 103 9.13 -13.62 4.04
C SER A 103 10.32 -12.69 3.78
N GLU A 104 11.25 -13.13 2.92
CA GLU A 104 12.41 -12.33 2.54
C GLU A 104 12.06 -11.04 1.78
N GLY A 105 10.93 -11.04 1.08
CA GLY A 105 10.45 -9.86 0.32
C GLY A 105 10.08 -8.67 1.19
N CYS A 106 9.91 -8.85 2.50
CA CYS A 106 9.51 -7.81 3.46
C CYS A 106 10.69 -7.11 4.15
N SER A 107 11.90 -7.21 3.61
CA SER A 107 13.12 -6.71 4.24
C SER A 107 13.23 -5.17 4.27
N TYR A 108 12.40 -4.45 3.49
CA TYR A 108 12.30 -2.97 3.53
C TYR A 108 10.98 -2.46 4.15
N LEU A 109 10.13 -3.38 4.63
CA LEU A 109 8.97 -3.06 5.45
C LEU A 109 9.42 -3.13 6.92
N VAL A 110 9.62 -1.98 7.56
CA VAL A 110 10.18 -1.89 8.91
C VAL A 110 9.35 -0.94 9.74
N GLY A 111 8.88 -1.41 10.90
CA GLY A 111 8.06 -0.62 11.80
C GLY A 111 6.64 -0.40 11.33
N GLU A 112 6.22 -1.10 10.28
CA GLU A 112 4.94 -0.84 9.64
C GLU A 112 3.80 -1.53 10.36
N THR A 113 2.59 -0.96 10.27
CA THR A 113 1.36 -1.58 10.75
C THR A 113 0.49 -1.99 9.58
N ILE A 114 0.23 -3.29 9.43
CA ILE A 114 -0.70 -3.83 8.43
C ILE A 114 -2.08 -4.00 9.08
N PRO A 115 -3.12 -3.28 8.61
CA PRO A 115 -4.48 -3.43 9.11
C PRO A 115 -5.17 -4.62 8.43
N VAL A 116 -5.24 -5.74 9.15
CA VAL A 116 -5.95 -6.98 8.77
C VAL A 116 -7.34 -6.98 9.45
N ASP A 117 -8.00 -5.82 9.44
CA ASP A 117 -9.22 -5.55 10.20
C ASP A 117 -10.46 -5.38 9.30
N GLY A 118 -10.29 -5.53 7.99
CA GLY A 118 -11.36 -5.34 7.01
C GLY A 118 -11.76 -3.89 6.77
N GLY A 119 -10.87 -2.94 7.06
CA GLY A 119 -11.12 -1.51 6.94
C GLY A 119 -11.82 -0.92 8.17
N ALA A 120 -11.63 -1.50 9.36
CA ALA A 120 -12.21 -0.97 10.60
C ALA A 120 -11.72 0.46 10.87
N GLY A 121 -10.42 0.72 10.63
CA GLY A 121 -9.82 2.05 10.74
C GLY A 121 -10.30 3.10 9.72
N LEU A 122 -11.13 2.73 8.74
CA LEU A 122 -11.69 3.70 7.77
C LEU A 122 -12.91 4.44 8.33
N GLY A 123 -13.42 4.04 9.50
CA GLY A 123 -14.45 4.80 10.23
C GLY A 123 -15.74 4.98 9.44
N GLN A 124 -16.17 3.95 8.69
CA GLN A 124 -17.36 4.05 7.86
C GLN A 124 -18.59 4.36 8.73
N ILE A 125 -19.16 5.55 8.55
CA ILE A 125 -20.45 5.92 9.14
C ILE A 125 -21.55 5.32 8.25
N PRO A 126 -22.33 4.33 8.72
CA PRO A 126 -23.41 3.76 7.94
C PRO A 126 -24.47 4.83 7.68
N SER A 127 -25.01 4.87 6.45
CA SER A 127 -26.18 5.69 6.16
C SER A 127 -27.34 5.31 7.09
N LEU A 128 -28.06 6.31 7.60
CA LEU A 128 -29.23 6.14 8.47
C LEU A 128 -30.27 5.17 7.82
N PRO A 129 -31.04 4.41 8.63
CA PRO A 129 -32.14 3.61 8.11
C PRO A 129 -33.10 4.47 7.29
N ALA A 130 -33.59 3.94 6.17
CA ALA A 130 -34.49 4.64 5.25
C ALA A 130 -35.80 5.04 5.97
N GLY A 131 -35.83 6.27 6.45
CA GLY A 131 -37.01 6.95 7.01
C GLY A 131 -37.05 8.44 6.67
N THR A 132 -36.18 8.91 5.78
CA THR A 132 -36.12 10.31 5.33
C THR A 132 -36.35 10.34 3.81
N PRO A 133 -37.38 11.03 3.30
CA PRO A 133 -37.64 11.07 1.87
C PRO A 133 -36.75 12.12 1.21
N ALA A 134 -35.62 11.71 0.63
CA ALA A 134 -35.00 12.36 -0.54
C ALA A 134 -33.73 11.60 -1.00
N ALA A 135 -33.89 10.75 -2.01
CA ALA A 135 -33.10 10.72 -3.26
C ALA A 135 -33.44 9.42 -3.99
N ALA A 136 -33.96 9.59 -5.21
CA ALA A 136 -34.44 8.51 -6.06
C ALA A 136 -33.35 7.46 -6.37
N SER A 137 -33.80 6.19 -6.46
CA SER A 137 -33.16 5.10 -7.20
C SER A 137 -31.80 4.54 -6.72
N ALA A 138 -31.55 4.44 -5.42
CA ALA A 138 -30.51 3.50 -4.96
C ALA A 138 -31.01 2.05 -5.14
N PRO A 139 -30.34 1.18 -5.92
CA PRO A 139 -30.75 -0.21 -6.04
C PRO A 139 -30.73 -0.89 -4.66
N ARG A 140 -31.69 -1.80 -4.44
CA ARG A 140 -31.78 -2.59 -3.20
C ARG A 140 -30.42 -3.20 -2.90
N ARG A 141 -29.92 -3.00 -1.66
CA ARG A 141 -28.64 -3.53 -1.19
C ARG A 141 -28.61 -5.05 -1.43
N SER A 142 -27.75 -5.51 -2.35
CA SER A 142 -27.43 -6.93 -2.47
C SER A 142 -26.64 -7.38 -1.25
N THR A 143 -26.79 -8.65 -0.87
CA THR A 143 -25.91 -9.32 0.09
C THR A 143 -24.45 -9.09 -0.34
N PRO A 144 -23.54 -8.70 0.56
CA PRO A 144 -22.12 -8.63 0.24
C PRO A 144 -21.67 -9.97 -0.33
N GLN A 145 -20.94 -9.96 -1.44
CA GLN A 145 -20.34 -11.18 -1.96
C GLN A 145 -19.30 -11.67 -0.95
N GLU A 146 -19.55 -12.83 -0.37
CA GLU A 146 -18.65 -13.44 0.61
C GLU A 146 -17.35 -13.82 -0.10
N GLN A 147 -16.24 -13.17 0.27
CA GLN A 147 -14.93 -13.55 -0.22
C GLN A 147 -14.48 -14.80 0.56
N PRO A 148 -14.06 -15.87 -0.13
CA PRO A 148 -13.54 -17.05 0.55
C PRO A 148 -12.29 -16.68 1.37
N PRO A 149 -12.00 -17.44 2.45
CA PRO A 149 -10.75 -17.27 3.20
C PRO A 149 -9.54 -17.43 2.28
N PRO A 150 -8.40 -16.79 2.60
CA PRO A 150 -7.21 -16.85 1.77
C PRO A 150 -6.73 -18.30 1.63
N GLU A 151 -6.38 -18.70 0.40
CA GLU A 151 -5.64 -19.93 0.16
C GLU A 151 -4.22 -19.84 0.75
N PRO A 152 -3.56 -20.98 1.05
CA PRO A 152 -2.20 -20.99 1.56
C PRO A 152 -1.25 -20.24 0.62
N VAL A 153 -0.31 -19.47 1.19
CA VAL A 153 0.73 -18.79 0.41
C VAL A 153 1.61 -19.85 -0.26
N THR A 154 1.34 -20.13 -1.53
CA THR A 154 2.22 -20.94 -2.38
C THR A 154 3.06 -20.00 -3.25
N GLY A 155 4.16 -20.50 -3.82
CA GLY A 155 4.92 -19.75 -4.82
C GLY A 155 4.15 -19.46 -6.12
N GLN A 156 2.86 -19.81 -6.21
CA GLN A 156 1.98 -19.66 -7.39
C GLN A 156 0.58 -19.14 -7.01
N ASP A 157 0.46 -18.38 -5.92
CA ASP A 157 -0.82 -17.89 -5.39
C ASP A 157 -1.51 -16.80 -6.23
N LEU A 158 -0.93 -16.40 -7.36
CA LEU A 158 -1.55 -15.54 -8.37
C LEU A 158 -1.90 -16.30 -9.66
N LEU A 159 -1.85 -17.62 -9.65
CA LEU A 159 -2.24 -18.44 -10.79
C LEU A 159 -3.67 -18.11 -11.24
N GLY A 160 -3.84 -17.90 -12.55
CA GLY A 160 -5.12 -17.52 -13.14
C GLY A 160 -5.48 -16.03 -13.03
N GLN A 161 -4.66 -15.22 -12.36
CA GLN A 161 -4.83 -13.77 -12.38
C GLN A 161 -4.26 -13.14 -13.66
N LYS A 162 -4.93 -12.10 -14.14
CA LYS A 162 -4.47 -11.24 -15.25
C LYS A 162 -4.29 -9.83 -14.70
N VAL A 163 -3.05 -9.35 -14.57
CA VAL A 163 -2.74 -8.09 -13.89
C VAL A 163 -2.37 -7.01 -14.90
N LEU A 164 -3.06 -5.87 -14.87
CA LEU A 164 -2.61 -4.67 -15.58
C LEU A 164 -1.55 -3.93 -14.75
N VAL A 165 -0.34 -3.78 -15.28
CA VAL A 165 0.74 -3.00 -14.68
C VAL A 165 0.98 -1.74 -15.50
N ALA A 166 0.45 -0.61 -15.02
CA ALA A 166 0.74 0.71 -15.58
C ALA A 166 2.09 1.22 -15.03
N GLY A 167 2.99 1.63 -15.91
CA GLY A 167 4.37 1.98 -15.57
C GLY A 167 5.35 0.80 -15.58
N ALA A 168 5.07 -0.25 -16.36
CA ALA A 168 5.83 -1.51 -16.32
C ALA A 168 7.27 -1.47 -16.88
N SER A 169 7.64 -0.42 -17.61
CA SER A 169 8.91 -0.37 -18.36
C SER A 169 10.21 -0.19 -17.54
N SER A 170 10.15 0.08 -16.23
CA SER A 170 11.34 0.28 -15.38
C SER A 170 11.05 0.22 -13.89
N GLY A 171 12.11 0.16 -13.08
CA GLY A 171 12.06 0.37 -11.63
C GLY A 171 11.06 -0.54 -10.94
N ILE A 172 10.24 0.03 -10.05
CA ILE A 172 9.23 -0.69 -9.28
C ILE A 172 8.22 -1.40 -10.20
N GLY A 173 7.75 -0.75 -11.28
CA GLY A 173 6.78 -1.35 -12.19
C GLY A 173 7.31 -2.59 -12.91
N ARG A 174 8.58 -2.55 -13.37
CA ARG A 174 9.25 -3.72 -13.97
C ARG A 174 9.45 -4.83 -12.95
N ALA A 175 9.99 -4.50 -11.77
CA ALA A 175 10.22 -5.47 -10.71
C ALA A 175 8.92 -6.15 -10.26
N ALA A 176 7.83 -5.38 -10.14
CA ALA A 176 6.52 -5.90 -9.83
C ALA A 176 5.94 -6.79 -10.93
N ALA A 177 6.04 -6.41 -12.20
CA ALA A 177 5.59 -7.26 -13.31
C ALA A 177 6.26 -8.64 -13.29
N LEU A 178 7.59 -8.69 -13.11
CA LEU A 178 8.33 -9.95 -13.00
C LEU A 178 7.99 -10.73 -11.73
N HIS A 179 7.84 -10.05 -10.59
CA HIS A 179 7.45 -10.68 -9.32
C HIS A 179 6.06 -11.32 -9.40
N LEU A 180 5.09 -10.62 -10.01
CA LEU A 180 3.72 -11.11 -10.19
C LEU A 180 3.69 -12.32 -11.13
N ALA A 181 4.43 -12.26 -12.24
CA ALA A 181 4.58 -13.38 -13.17
C ALA A 181 5.23 -14.60 -12.50
N GLY A 182 6.29 -14.39 -11.71
CA GLY A 182 6.93 -15.45 -10.93
C GLY A 182 6.00 -16.13 -9.92
N ARG A 183 4.90 -15.49 -9.54
CA ARG A 183 3.83 -16.01 -8.68
C ARG A 183 2.63 -16.56 -9.45
N GLY A 184 2.73 -16.71 -10.77
CA GLY A 184 1.72 -17.35 -11.61
C GLY A 184 0.77 -16.40 -12.32
N ALA A 185 0.93 -15.08 -12.21
CA ALA A 185 0.07 -14.13 -12.93
C ALA A 185 0.41 -14.05 -14.42
N ASP A 186 -0.60 -13.85 -15.28
CA ASP A 186 -0.39 -13.26 -16.61
C ASP A 186 -0.44 -11.73 -16.50
N VAL A 187 0.28 -11.01 -17.36
CA VAL A 187 0.53 -9.57 -17.15
C VAL A 187 0.27 -8.74 -18.40
N VAL A 188 -0.55 -7.70 -18.28
CA VAL A 188 -0.65 -6.63 -19.28
C VAL A 188 0.31 -5.51 -18.88
N LEU A 189 1.33 -5.27 -19.68
CA LEU A 189 2.39 -4.29 -19.46
C LEU A 189 2.07 -3.00 -20.21
N ALA A 190 1.89 -1.88 -19.48
CA ALA A 190 1.58 -0.59 -20.09
C ALA A 190 2.62 0.49 -19.75
N ALA A 191 3.20 1.10 -20.77
CA ALA A 191 4.09 2.27 -20.65
C ALA A 191 4.35 2.92 -22.02
N ARG A 192 5.14 4.01 -22.03
CA ARG A 192 5.54 4.72 -23.26
C ARG A 192 6.64 4.03 -24.07
N ARG A 193 7.57 3.35 -23.38
CA ARG A 193 8.79 2.78 -23.98
C ARG A 193 8.54 1.35 -24.42
N THR A 194 8.12 1.16 -25.68
CA THR A 194 7.72 -0.14 -26.22
C THR A 194 8.82 -1.20 -26.12
N GLN A 195 10.05 -0.88 -26.52
CA GLN A 195 11.18 -1.83 -26.47
C GLN A 195 11.41 -2.38 -25.04
N ALA A 196 11.35 -1.51 -24.02
CA ALA A 196 11.50 -1.94 -22.63
C ALA A 196 10.31 -2.79 -22.15
N LEU A 197 9.12 -2.65 -22.74
CA LEU A 197 7.99 -3.54 -22.44
C LEU A 197 8.19 -4.91 -23.08
N GLU A 198 8.70 -4.96 -24.31
CA GLU A 198 8.99 -6.20 -25.03
C GLU A 198 10.06 -7.03 -24.31
N GLU A 199 11.13 -6.40 -23.80
CA GLU A 199 12.14 -7.05 -22.96
C GLU A 199 11.52 -7.70 -21.73
N VAL A 200 10.66 -6.99 -21.01
CA VAL A 200 9.94 -7.52 -19.84
C VAL A 200 8.98 -8.64 -20.24
N ALA A 201 8.31 -8.52 -21.39
CA ALA A 201 7.42 -9.57 -21.89
C ALA A 201 8.18 -10.87 -22.20
N VAL A 202 9.39 -10.78 -22.76
CA VAL A 202 10.27 -11.94 -23.01
C VAL A 202 10.66 -12.61 -21.69
N GLU A 203 11.06 -11.83 -20.68
CA GLU A 203 11.39 -12.35 -19.35
C GLU A 203 10.19 -13.02 -18.67
N ILE A 204 8.98 -12.46 -18.81
CA ILE A 204 7.74 -13.07 -18.32
C ILE A 204 7.44 -14.37 -19.07
N GLY A 205 7.66 -14.40 -20.38
CA GLY A 205 7.54 -15.61 -21.20
C GLY A 205 8.49 -16.73 -20.74
N ALA A 206 9.71 -16.39 -20.33
CA ALA A 206 10.67 -17.34 -19.77
C ALA A 206 10.22 -17.94 -18.42
N LEU A 207 9.30 -17.28 -17.70
CA LEU A 207 8.64 -17.79 -16.50
C LEU A 207 7.40 -18.65 -16.81
N GLY A 208 7.09 -18.87 -18.10
CA GLY A 208 5.94 -19.67 -18.54
C GLY A 208 4.60 -18.92 -18.43
N ARG A 209 4.62 -17.59 -18.38
CA ARG A 209 3.42 -16.74 -18.27
C ARG A 209 3.18 -15.91 -19.53
N GLN A 210 1.95 -15.49 -19.74
CA GLN A 210 1.55 -14.62 -20.85
C GLN A 210 1.82 -13.16 -20.51
N ALA A 211 2.29 -12.39 -21.50
CA ALA A 211 2.49 -10.96 -21.39
C ALA A 211 1.93 -10.24 -22.62
N TRP A 212 1.14 -9.19 -22.39
CA TRP A 212 0.65 -8.29 -23.45
C TRP A 212 1.26 -6.91 -23.28
N THR A 213 1.81 -6.33 -24.35
CA THR A 213 2.43 -5.00 -24.29
C THR A 213 1.49 -3.95 -24.89
N LEU A 214 1.22 -2.87 -24.13
CA LEU A 214 0.42 -1.74 -24.59
C LEU A 214 1.24 -0.44 -24.49
N ARG A 215 1.45 0.23 -25.63
CA ARG A 215 1.96 1.60 -25.62
C ARG A 215 0.89 2.53 -25.06
N CYS A 216 1.23 3.32 -24.05
CA CYS A 216 0.35 4.34 -23.48
C CYS A 216 1.16 5.50 -22.90
N ASP A 217 0.80 6.73 -23.27
CA ASP A 217 1.22 7.95 -22.60
C ASP A 217 0.18 8.39 -21.56
N LEU A 218 0.48 8.17 -20.28
CA LEU A 218 -0.41 8.50 -19.17
C LEU A 218 -0.50 10.01 -18.89
N SER A 219 0.27 10.84 -19.59
CA SER A 219 0.09 12.30 -19.56
C SER A 219 -0.92 12.81 -20.58
N ASP A 220 -1.29 11.97 -21.55
CA ASP A 220 -2.36 12.22 -22.50
C ASP A 220 -3.68 11.68 -21.96
N ALA A 221 -4.70 12.54 -21.86
CA ALA A 221 -5.97 12.18 -21.25
C ALA A 221 -6.76 11.14 -22.05
N GLU A 222 -6.68 11.18 -23.39
CA GLU A 222 -7.40 10.25 -24.27
C GLU A 222 -6.73 8.86 -24.27
N ASP A 223 -5.40 8.81 -24.34
CA ASP A 223 -4.61 7.58 -24.27
C ASP A 223 -4.80 6.90 -22.90
N ALA A 224 -4.77 7.67 -21.81
CA ALA A 224 -5.02 7.18 -20.46
C ALA A 224 -6.45 6.66 -20.27
N ALA A 225 -7.46 7.37 -20.77
CA ALA A 225 -8.88 6.99 -20.62
C ALA A 225 -9.21 5.64 -21.29
N THR A 226 -8.51 5.30 -22.37
CA THR A 226 -8.75 4.05 -23.12
C THR A 226 -7.87 2.88 -22.65
N LEU A 227 -6.90 3.10 -21.75
CA LEU A 227 -5.96 2.04 -21.34
C LEU A 227 -6.67 0.85 -20.67
N GLY A 228 -7.62 1.11 -19.78
CA GLY A 228 -8.38 0.05 -19.11
C GLY A 228 -9.11 -0.86 -20.11
N GLU A 229 -9.76 -0.26 -21.12
CA GLU A 229 -10.46 -0.99 -22.18
C GLU A 229 -9.51 -1.80 -23.06
N ARG A 230 -8.41 -1.19 -23.49
CA ARG A 230 -7.40 -1.87 -24.31
C ARG A 230 -6.79 -3.06 -23.56
N ALA A 231 -6.48 -2.90 -22.28
CA ALA A 231 -5.98 -3.97 -21.43
C ALA A 231 -6.99 -5.12 -21.29
N TRP A 232 -8.27 -4.78 -21.04
CA TRP A 232 -9.33 -5.77 -20.96
C TRP A 232 -9.49 -6.57 -22.25
N LYS A 233 -9.50 -5.88 -23.41
CA LYS A 233 -9.60 -6.53 -24.73
C LYS A 233 -8.40 -7.40 -25.05
N ALA A 234 -7.18 -6.92 -24.78
CA ALA A 234 -5.95 -7.64 -25.12
C ALA A 234 -5.82 -8.97 -24.38
N ALA A 235 -6.16 -8.97 -23.08
CA ALA A 235 -6.01 -10.14 -22.23
C ALA A 235 -7.27 -10.98 -22.10
N ASP A 236 -8.40 -10.59 -22.71
CA ASP A 236 -9.73 -11.17 -22.46
C ASP A 236 -10.08 -11.18 -20.95
N GLY A 237 -10.13 -9.97 -20.40
CA GLY A 237 -10.33 -9.71 -18.97
C GLY A 237 -9.05 -9.35 -18.22
N VAL A 238 -9.22 -8.57 -17.16
CA VAL A 238 -8.16 -8.18 -16.20
C VAL A 238 -8.75 -8.38 -14.81
N THR A 239 -8.03 -9.04 -13.90
CA THR A 239 -8.51 -9.34 -12.54
C THR A 239 -8.04 -8.30 -11.52
N THR A 240 -6.88 -7.69 -11.75
CA THR A 240 -6.30 -6.71 -10.82
C THR A 240 -5.52 -5.60 -11.54
N LEU A 241 -5.39 -4.45 -10.87
CA LEU A 241 -4.69 -3.27 -11.34
C LEU A 241 -3.52 -2.95 -10.41
N LEU A 242 -2.32 -2.86 -10.98
CA LEU A 242 -1.16 -2.23 -10.37
C LEU A 242 -0.82 -0.93 -11.10
N TYR A 243 -0.95 0.19 -10.40
CA TYR A 243 -0.56 1.50 -10.91
C TYR A 243 0.78 1.94 -10.32
N ALA A 244 1.87 1.64 -11.02
CA ALA A 244 3.24 1.97 -10.64
C ALA A 244 3.82 3.18 -11.42
N ALA A 245 3.04 3.75 -12.34
CA ALA A 245 3.46 4.93 -13.08
C ALA A 245 3.58 6.16 -12.17
N GLY A 246 4.57 7.00 -12.47
CA GLY A 246 4.80 8.24 -11.76
C GLY A 246 5.64 9.22 -12.55
N HIS A 247 5.31 10.49 -12.44
CA HIS A 247 6.10 11.61 -12.91
C HIS A 247 6.60 12.40 -11.70
N LEU A 248 7.91 12.62 -11.64
CA LEU A 248 8.58 13.49 -10.68
C LEU A 248 8.93 14.79 -11.40
N GLY A 249 8.09 15.81 -11.25
CA GLY A 249 8.35 17.15 -11.75
C GLY A 249 8.94 18.03 -10.66
N PHE A 250 10.12 18.59 -10.87
CA PHE A 250 10.67 19.65 -10.03
C PHE A 250 9.99 20.97 -10.42
N SER A 251 8.81 21.22 -9.85
CA SER A 251 8.11 22.49 -10.00
C SER A 251 7.79 23.00 -8.61
N ALA A 252 8.62 23.95 -8.16
CA ALA A 252 8.42 24.65 -6.91
C ALA A 252 7.23 25.60 -6.99
N VAL A 253 6.87 26.23 -5.88
CA VAL A 253 5.95 27.38 -5.88
C VAL A 253 6.46 28.45 -6.86
N GLY A 254 5.62 28.82 -7.84
CA GLY A 254 6.00 29.75 -8.92
C GLY A 254 6.71 29.10 -10.12
N GLY A 255 6.84 27.77 -10.13
CA GLY A 255 7.39 26.99 -11.24
C GLY A 255 6.43 26.86 -12.44
N ASP A 256 6.84 26.09 -13.44
CA ASP A 256 6.08 25.88 -14.67
C ASP A 256 4.72 25.18 -14.41
N PRO A 257 3.59 25.84 -14.73
CA PRO A 257 2.27 25.24 -14.62
C PRO A 257 2.08 23.98 -15.46
N ALA A 258 2.76 23.85 -16.61
CA ALA A 258 2.64 22.68 -17.46
C ALA A 258 3.27 21.43 -16.81
N SER A 259 4.41 21.58 -16.14
CA SER A 259 5.01 20.51 -15.30
C SER A 259 4.10 20.08 -14.15
N ALA A 260 3.44 21.04 -13.49
CA ALA A 260 2.47 20.75 -12.44
C ALA A 260 1.26 19.97 -12.99
N ALA A 261 0.68 20.43 -14.10
CA ALA A 261 -0.44 19.76 -14.77
C ALA A 261 -0.07 18.33 -15.21
N ARG A 262 1.12 18.15 -15.80
CA ARG A 262 1.63 16.82 -16.18
C ARG A 262 1.81 15.90 -14.97
N THR A 263 2.26 16.42 -13.84
CA THR A 263 2.39 15.65 -12.60
C THR A 263 1.04 15.11 -12.15
N PHE A 264 -0.01 15.93 -12.13
CA PHE A 264 -1.36 15.46 -11.81
C PHE A 264 -1.96 14.54 -12.87
N ALA A 265 -1.72 14.81 -14.17
CA ALA A 265 -2.17 13.95 -15.26
C ALA A 265 -1.66 12.51 -15.08
N VAL A 266 -0.35 12.34 -14.86
CA VAL A 266 0.28 11.02 -14.69
C VAL A 266 0.04 10.41 -13.32
N ASN A 267 0.14 11.19 -12.24
CA ASN A 267 0.10 10.62 -10.89
C ASN A 267 -1.33 10.42 -10.37
N LEU A 268 -2.35 11.05 -10.96
CA LEU A 268 -3.70 10.99 -10.44
C LEU A 268 -4.75 10.73 -11.52
N HIS A 269 -4.90 11.61 -12.52
CA HIS A 269 -6.03 11.53 -13.43
C HIS A 269 -6.04 10.25 -14.25
N SER A 270 -4.90 9.84 -14.79
CA SER A 270 -4.76 8.57 -15.50
C SER A 270 -4.97 7.35 -14.59
N PHE A 271 -4.52 7.39 -13.34
CA PHE A 271 -4.81 6.34 -12.35
C PHE A 271 -6.32 6.21 -12.12
N VAL A 272 -7.02 7.32 -11.91
CA VAL A 272 -8.47 7.36 -11.71
C VAL A 272 -9.19 6.79 -12.93
N ALA A 273 -8.85 7.24 -14.15
CA ALA A 273 -9.50 6.79 -15.37
C ALA A 273 -9.41 5.27 -15.58
N VAL A 274 -8.22 4.69 -15.40
CA VAL A 274 -8.01 3.23 -15.52
C VAL A 274 -8.75 2.47 -14.42
N THR A 275 -8.75 3.00 -13.19
CA THR A 275 -9.40 2.39 -12.04
C THR A 275 -10.93 2.38 -12.19
N GLU A 276 -11.52 3.49 -12.64
CA GLU A 276 -12.97 3.59 -12.86
C GLU A 276 -13.45 2.59 -13.91
N TYR A 277 -12.72 2.46 -15.02
CA TYR A 277 -13.03 1.46 -16.04
C TYR A 277 -13.03 0.04 -15.47
N LEU A 278 -11.92 -0.37 -14.82
CA LEU A 278 -11.80 -1.75 -14.32
C LEU A 278 -12.77 -2.06 -13.20
N THR A 279 -13.00 -1.13 -12.27
CA THR A 279 -13.97 -1.33 -11.19
C THR A 279 -15.41 -1.39 -11.69
N ALA A 280 -15.75 -0.64 -12.75
CA ALA A 280 -17.05 -0.77 -13.41
C ALA A 280 -17.22 -2.15 -14.06
N ARG A 281 -16.20 -2.65 -14.77
CA ARG A 281 -16.21 -3.99 -15.38
C ARG A 281 -16.33 -5.10 -14.34
N TRP A 282 -15.53 -5.07 -13.27
CA TRP A 282 -15.63 -6.07 -12.18
C TRP A 282 -17.02 -6.09 -11.53
N ARG A 283 -17.61 -4.91 -11.30
CA ARG A 283 -18.97 -4.78 -10.79
C ARG A 283 -20.01 -5.36 -11.74
N GLU A 284 -19.91 -5.08 -13.03
CA GLU A 284 -20.84 -5.57 -14.06
C GLU A 284 -20.79 -7.10 -14.18
N GLU A 285 -19.59 -7.66 -14.21
CA GLU A 285 -19.35 -9.11 -14.31
C GLU A 285 -19.53 -9.84 -12.96
N LYS A 286 -19.74 -9.11 -11.85
CA LYS A 286 -19.86 -9.64 -10.48
C LYS A 286 -18.65 -10.50 -10.05
N VAL A 287 -17.46 -10.05 -10.42
CA VAL A 287 -16.19 -10.68 -10.06
C VAL A 287 -15.44 -9.80 -9.05
N PRO A 288 -14.70 -10.40 -8.12
CA PRO A 288 -13.83 -9.64 -7.22
C PRO A 288 -12.67 -9.00 -8.00
N GLY A 289 -12.03 -8.00 -7.38
CA GLY A 289 -10.87 -7.34 -7.96
C GLY A 289 -9.96 -6.71 -6.92
N ALA A 290 -8.77 -6.30 -7.34
CA ALA A 290 -7.83 -5.58 -6.48
C ALA A 290 -7.16 -4.43 -7.22
N VAL A 291 -7.10 -3.27 -6.59
CA VAL A 291 -6.38 -2.09 -7.06
C VAL A 291 -5.25 -1.81 -6.10
N VAL A 292 -4.03 -1.68 -6.61
CA VAL A 292 -2.88 -1.20 -5.84
C VAL A 292 -2.19 -0.06 -6.58
N GLY A 293 -2.11 1.10 -5.93
CA GLY A 293 -1.33 2.24 -6.41
C GLY A 293 0.04 2.34 -5.75
N VAL A 294 0.98 3.01 -6.39
CA VAL A 294 2.27 3.41 -5.81
C VAL A 294 2.26 4.90 -5.48
N SER A 295 2.08 5.24 -4.20
CA SER A 295 2.19 6.58 -3.65
C SER A 295 3.67 6.93 -3.36
N SER A 296 3.94 7.60 -2.24
CA SER A 296 5.28 7.98 -1.78
C SER A 296 5.22 8.37 -0.30
N VAL A 297 6.30 8.21 0.46
CA VAL A 297 6.42 8.81 1.80
C VAL A 297 6.32 10.35 1.77
N SER A 298 6.57 11.01 0.63
CA SER A 298 6.34 12.44 0.47
C SER A 298 4.87 12.85 0.45
N SER A 299 3.94 11.88 0.41
CA SER A 299 2.52 12.16 0.56
C SER A 299 2.12 12.57 1.99
N THR A 300 2.90 12.16 3.00
CA THR A 300 2.49 12.30 4.42
C THR A 300 3.64 12.57 5.39
N LEU A 301 4.82 12.00 5.18
CA LEU A 301 5.89 11.98 6.19
C LEU A 301 7.12 12.80 5.83
N SER A 302 7.44 12.90 4.54
CA SER A 302 8.68 13.54 4.08
C SER A 302 8.39 14.56 2.98
N PRO A 303 7.79 15.71 3.31
CA PRO A 303 7.66 16.80 2.36
C PRO A 303 9.06 17.24 1.90
N VAL A 304 9.24 17.37 0.59
CA VAL A 304 10.51 17.79 -0.03
C VAL A 304 10.27 19.11 -0.74
N ALA A 305 11.08 20.12 -0.42
CA ALA A 305 11.01 21.42 -1.08
C ALA A 305 11.21 21.27 -2.60
N GLY A 306 10.38 21.94 -3.40
CA GLY A 306 10.41 21.85 -4.86
C GLY A 306 9.66 20.64 -5.45
N LEU A 307 9.03 19.81 -4.60
CA LEU A 307 8.21 18.66 -4.99
C LEU A 307 6.76 18.79 -4.49
N GLU A 308 6.25 20.01 -4.32
CA GLU A 308 4.93 20.31 -3.76
C GLU A 308 3.81 19.62 -4.56
N TYR A 309 3.82 19.77 -5.89
CA TYR A 309 2.82 19.12 -6.76
C TYR A 309 2.97 17.60 -6.79
N TYR A 310 4.19 17.08 -6.70
CA TYR A 310 4.43 15.64 -6.61
C TYR A 310 3.84 15.08 -5.31
N GLY A 311 4.21 15.63 -4.16
CA GLY A 311 3.68 15.24 -2.85
C GLY A 311 2.16 15.33 -2.80
N ALA A 312 1.59 16.45 -3.27
CA ALA A 312 0.15 16.65 -3.36
C ALA A 312 -0.55 15.59 -4.25
N SER A 313 0.01 15.29 -5.43
CA SER A 313 -0.57 14.28 -6.33
C SER A 313 -0.55 12.87 -5.72
N LYS A 314 0.53 12.51 -4.99
CA LYS A 314 0.66 11.21 -4.33
C LYS A 314 -0.21 11.10 -3.08
N ALA A 315 -0.44 12.20 -2.37
CA ALA A 315 -1.43 12.30 -1.30
C ALA A 315 -2.87 12.15 -1.84
N ALA A 316 -3.18 12.81 -2.95
CA ALA A 316 -4.47 12.69 -3.61
C ALA A 316 -4.76 11.25 -4.07
N MET A 317 -3.77 10.56 -4.64
CA MET A 317 -3.90 9.13 -4.98
C MET A 317 -4.21 8.28 -3.74
N ALA A 318 -3.43 8.45 -2.66
CA ALA A 318 -3.61 7.68 -1.43
C ALA A 318 -5.02 7.89 -0.84
N GLN A 319 -5.50 9.14 -0.83
CA GLN A 319 -6.84 9.44 -0.35
C GLN A 319 -7.94 8.94 -1.28
N TYR A 320 -7.76 9.02 -2.60
CA TYR A 320 -8.69 8.43 -3.57
C TYR A 320 -8.85 6.92 -3.32
N ILE A 321 -7.75 6.20 -3.11
CA ILE A 321 -7.76 4.77 -2.80
C ILE A 321 -8.55 4.46 -1.52
N ARG A 322 -8.37 5.27 -0.46
CA ARG A 322 -9.14 5.10 0.79
C ARG A 322 -10.64 5.27 0.58
N CYS A 323 -11.05 6.28 -0.17
CA CYS A 323 -12.46 6.49 -0.52
C CYS A 323 -13.00 5.38 -1.43
N LEU A 324 -12.20 4.94 -2.40
CA LEU A 324 -12.54 3.87 -3.32
C LEU A 324 -12.80 2.57 -2.55
N ALA A 325 -11.89 2.19 -1.63
CA ALA A 325 -12.00 0.99 -0.80
C ALA A 325 -13.38 0.87 -0.12
N VAL A 326 -13.89 1.96 0.46
CA VAL A 326 -15.23 1.99 1.08
C VAL A 326 -16.33 1.82 0.05
N SER A 327 -16.18 2.43 -1.13
CA SER A 327 -17.20 2.48 -2.19
C SER A 327 -17.37 1.14 -2.89
N VAL A 328 -16.27 0.40 -3.09
CA VAL A 328 -16.23 -0.81 -3.91
C VAL A 328 -16.20 -2.13 -3.14
N ALA A 329 -15.97 -2.10 -1.82
CA ALA A 329 -15.88 -3.32 -1.00
C ALA A 329 -17.10 -4.23 -1.09
N ARG A 330 -18.31 -3.66 -1.25
CA ARG A 330 -19.55 -4.43 -1.42
C ARG A 330 -19.58 -5.31 -2.68
N TYR A 331 -18.71 -5.02 -3.65
CA TYR A 331 -18.53 -5.78 -4.88
C TYR A 331 -17.37 -6.77 -4.81
N GLY A 332 -16.82 -7.02 -3.61
CA GLY A 332 -15.64 -7.87 -3.44
C GLY A 332 -14.36 -7.27 -4.01
N ILE A 333 -14.30 -5.94 -4.17
CA ILE A 333 -13.12 -5.23 -4.68
C ILE A 333 -12.34 -4.61 -3.51
N ARG A 334 -11.01 -4.76 -3.51
CA ARG A 334 -10.10 -4.12 -2.55
C ARG A 334 -9.29 -3.03 -3.22
N ALA A 335 -8.99 -1.97 -2.50
CA ALA A 335 -8.12 -0.90 -2.99
C ALA A 335 -7.10 -0.53 -1.92
N ASN A 336 -5.81 -0.58 -2.24
CA ASN A 336 -4.71 -0.29 -1.31
C ASN A 336 -3.61 0.50 -2.02
N CYS A 337 -2.65 1.00 -1.26
CA CYS A 337 -1.51 1.72 -1.79
C CYS A 337 -0.23 1.35 -1.03
N VAL A 338 0.90 1.38 -1.73
CA VAL A 338 2.23 1.37 -1.10
C VAL A 338 2.83 2.76 -1.23
N ALA A 339 3.44 3.26 -0.16
CA ALA A 339 4.18 4.52 -0.10
C ALA A 339 5.68 4.21 0.07
N PRO A 340 6.45 4.08 -1.02
CA PRO A 340 7.87 3.82 -0.92
C PRO A 340 8.64 5.03 -0.38
N GLY A 341 9.72 4.74 0.33
CA GLY A 341 10.80 5.69 0.62
C GLY A 341 11.71 5.89 -0.60
N ILE A 342 13.01 6.10 -0.36
CA ILE A 342 14.03 6.10 -1.42
C ILE A 342 14.32 4.67 -1.87
N ILE A 343 14.25 4.42 -3.19
CA ILE A 343 14.41 3.11 -3.82
C ILE A 343 15.41 3.23 -4.98
N GLU A 344 16.24 2.20 -5.18
CA GLU A 344 17.21 2.09 -6.29
C GLU A 344 16.50 1.98 -7.64
N THR A 345 16.20 3.14 -8.23
CA THR A 345 15.51 3.28 -9.51
C THR A 345 16.02 4.53 -10.21
N PRO A 346 15.80 4.66 -11.54
CA PRO A 346 16.14 5.89 -12.25
C PRO A 346 15.53 7.16 -11.64
N MET A 347 14.36 7.06 -11.00
CA MET A 347 13.72 8.18 -10.29
C MET A 347 14.44 8.50 -8.98
N GLY A 348 14.85 7.49 -8.21
CA GLY A 348 15.61 7.69 -6.97
C GLY A 348 17.02 8.23 -7.21
N ASP A 349 17.67 7.80 -8.28
CA ASP A 349 19.03 8.22 -8.65
C ASP A 349 19.10 9.72 -9.00
N ALA A 350 17.99 10.31 -9.46
CA ALA A 350 17.89 11.74 -9.77
C ALA A 350 18.09 12.66 -8.55
N ALA A 351 17.99 12.12 -7.33
CA ALA A 351 18.13 12.91 -6.11
C ALA A 351 19.59 13.31 -5.80
N GLY A 352 20.57 12.66 -6.42
CA GLY A 352 21.99 12.93 -6.21
C GLY A 352 22.56 12.34 -4.91
N PRO A 353 23.89 12.26 -4.80
CA PRO A 353 24.57 11.50 -3.75
C PRO A 353 24.38 12.09 -2.35
N ASP A 354 24.31 13.42 -2.22
CA ASP A 354 24.21 14.10 -0.92
C ASP A 354 22.81 13.94 -0.32
N HIS A 355 21.77 14.09 -1.15
CA HIS A 355 20.40 13.83 -0.75
C HIS A 355 20.23 12.35 -0.34
N ARG A 356 20.79 11.42 -1.13
CA ARG A 356 20.78 9.99 -0.81
C ARG A 356 21.44 9.69 0.53
N ARG A 357 22.60 10.30 0.84
CA ARG A 357 23.25 10.14 2.16
C ARG A 357 22.38 10.68 3.30
N GLY A 358 21.73 11.83 3.11
CA GLY A 358 20.81 12.41 4.11
C GLY A 358 19.57 11.56 4.38
N TRP A 359 19.06 10.85 3.36
CA TRP A 359 18.02 9.84 3.57
C TRP A 359 18.53 8.65 4.36
N ILE A 360 19.65 8.05 3.92
CA ILE A 360 20.23 6.87 4.57
C ILE A 360 20.49 7.11 6.05
N SER A 361 20.98 8.30 6.43
CA SER A 361 21.25 8.63 7.84
C SER A 361 20.00 8.69 8.73
N ARG A 362 18.80 8.69 8.14
CA ARG A 362 17.51 8.73 8.86
C ARG A 362 16.70 7.44 8.72
N ILE A 363 17.15 6.51 7.90
CA ILE A 363 16.49 5.22 7.70
C ILE A 363 17.08 4.23 8.72
N PRO A 364 16.28 3.68 9.66
CA PRO A 364 16.77 2.68 10.62
C PRO A 364 17.44 1.46 9.98
N ALA A 365 16.96 1.02 8.81
CA ALA A 365 17.61 -0.06 8.05
C ALA A 365 19.00 0.33 7.48
N GLY A 366 19.38 1.61 7.51
CA GLY A 366 20.71 2.09 7.11
C GLY A 366 21.02 1.99 5.60
N ARG A 367 20.00 1.77 4.77
CA ARG A 367 20.13 1.59 3.32
C ARG A 367 18.92 2.10 2.57
N VAL A 368 19.07 2.26 1.26
CA VAL A 368 17.94 2.44 0.35
C VAL A 368 17.26 1.09 0.04
N GLY A 369 16.05 1.14 -0.47
CA GLY A 369 15.28 -0.07 -0.80
C GLY A 369 15.56 -0.57 -2.22
N ASP A 370 15.42 -1.88 -2.40
CA ASP A 370 15.43 -2.52 -3.71
C ASP A 370 14.01 -2.55 -4.30
N PRO A 371 13.82 -2.30 -5.61
CA PRO A 371 12.51 -2.39 -6.25
C PRO A 371 11.76 -3.71 -6.02
N ARG A 372 12.47 -4.82 -5.83
CA ARG A 372 11.93 -6.16 -5.56
C ARG A 372 11.28 -6.26 -4.18
N GLU A 373 11.77 -5.51 -3.20
CA GLU A 373 11.17 -5.44 -1.87
C GLU A 373 9.83 -4.71 -1.92
N VAL A 374 9.73 -3.63 -2.72
CA VAL A 374 8.45 -2.97 -2.98
C VAL A 374 7.51 -3.89 -3.78
N ALA A 375 8.03 -4.60 -4.78
CA ALA A 375 7.28 -5.57 -5.57
C ALA A 375 6.63 -6.67 -4.72
N ALA A 376 7.32 -7.16 -3.68
CA ALA A 376 6.77 -8.14 -2.76
C ALA A 376 5.53 -7.62 -2.02
N VAL A 377 5.59 -6.38 -1.51
CA VAL A 377 4.44 -5.73 -0.85
C VAL A 377 3.27 -5.53 -1.82
N LEU A 378 3.56 -5.08 -3.05
CA LEU A 378 2.56 -4.92 -4.10
C LEU A 378 1.88 -6.26 -4.44
N GLY A 379 2.67 -7.32 -4.61
CA GLY A 379 2.16 -8.67 -4.88
C GLY A 379 1.29 -9.21 -3.74
N TYR A 380 1.69 -9.02 -2.49
CA TYR A 380 0.86 -9.35 -1.33
C TYR A 380 -0.50 -8.64 -1.39
N LEU A 381 -0.50 -7.32 -1.57
CA LEU A 381 -1.75 -6.53 -1.61
C LEU A 381 -2.68 -6.91 -2.77
N LEU A 382 -2.14 -7.38 -3.90
CA LEU A 382 -2.90 -7.87 -5.05
C LEU A 382 -3.41 -9.31 -4.86
N SER A 383 -2.74 -10.12 -4.03
CA SER A 383 -3.08 -11.52 -3.78
C SER A 383 -4.29 -11.73 -2.87
N GLY A 384 -4.78 -12.97 -2.83
CA GLY A 384 -5.79 -13.41 -1.86
C GLY A 384 -5.31 -13.33 -0.42
N SER A 385 -3.99 -13.42 -0.16
CA SER A 385 -3.42 -13.34 1.19
C SER A 385 -3.70 -12.01 1.89
N ALA A 386 -3.97 -10.94 1.14
CA ALA A 386 -4.38 -9.63 1.64
C ALA A 386 -5.91 -9.43 1.62
N SER A 387 -6.71 -10.51 1.65
CA SER A 387 -8.18 -10.46 1.58
C SER A 387 -8.82 -9.55 2.63
N ARG A 388 -8.17 -9.37 3.79
CA ARG A 388 -8.61 -8.48 4.89
C ARG A 388 -8.00 -7.09 4.89
N VAL A 389 -7.12 -6.79 3.95
CA VAL A 389 -6.45 -5.50 3.84
C VAL A 389 -7.14 -4.68 2.74
N THR A 390 -7.78 -3.59 3.14
CA THR A 390 -8.42 -2.64 2.23
C THR A 390 -8.33 -1.21 2.78
N GLY A 391 -8.14 -0.24 1.89
CA GLY A 391 -7.90 1.17 2.21
C GLY A 391 -6.58 1.42 2.95
N ALA A 392 -5.64 0.49 2.90
CA ALA A 392 -4.33 0.64 3.52
C ALA A 392 -3.40 1.48 2.66
N VAL A 393 -2.52 2.25 3.33
CA VAL A 393 -1.38 2.94 2.73
C VAL A 393 -0.14 2.47 3.46
N LEU A 394 0.52 1.43 2.94
CA LEU A 394 1.64 0.77 3.61
C LEU A 394 2.97 1.42 3.23
N ARG A 395 3.82 1.74 4.20
CA ARG A 395 5.14 2.33 3.94
C ARG A 395 6.20 1.26 3.74
N ALA A 396 6.87 1.31 2.59
CA ALA A 396 8.07 0.53 2.31
C ALA A 396 9.27 1.49 2.31
N ASP A 397 9.72 1.89 3.50
CA ASP A 397 10.64 3.00 3.71
C ASP A 397 11.85 2.67 4.58
N GLY A 398 12.08 1.39 4.89
CA GLY A 398 13.18 0.94 5.75
C GLY A 398 13.09 1.46 7.19
N GLY A 399 11.92 1.93 7.62
CA GLY A 399 11.65 2.48 8.94
C GLY A 399 11.83 3.99 9.01
N PHE A 400 11.95 4.68 7.87
CA PHE A 400 12.15 6.13 7.84
C PHE A 400 11.16 6.87 8.74
N GLY A 401 9.87 6.53 8.67
CA GLY A 401 8.88 7.16 9.54
C GLY A 401 8.74 6.54 10.94
N LEU A 402 9.71 5.76 11.42
CA LEU A 402 9.96 5.55 12.85
C LEU A 402 10.92 6.59 13.41
N GLY A 403 11.70 7.27 12.55
CA GLY A 403 12.65 8.28 12.97
C GLY A 403 11.94 9.55 13.41
N ASP A 404 12.07 9.88 14.69
CA ASP A 404 11.68 11.18 15.24
C ASP A 404 12.92 11.90 15.79
N VAL A 405 12.84 13.22 15.92
CA VAL A 405 13.90 14.01 16.54
C VAL A 405 13.88 13.72 18.04
N ALA A 406 15.06 13.47 18.63
CA ALA A 406 15.16 13.32 20.08
C ALA A 406 14.51 14.52 20.78
N PRO A 407 13.76 14.33 21.88
CA PRO A 407 13.12 15.43 22.58
C PRO A 407 14.16 16.49 22.90
N LEU A 408 13.83 17.75 22.56
CA LEU A 408 14.69 18.90 22.84
C LEU A 408 14.86 18.98 24.36
N ARG A 409 15.98 18.49 24.87
CA ARG A 409 16.32 18.64 26.28
C ARG A 409 16.60 20.13 26.56
N PRO A 410 16.11 20.70 27.67
CA PRO A 410 16.64 21.97 28.15
C PRO A 410 18.15 21.84 28.32
N GLY A 411 18.94 22.69 27.65
CA GLY A 411 20.41 22.66 27.72
C GLY A 411 21.13 22.04 26.53
N PHE A 412 20.54 22.04 25.33
CA PHE A 412 21.27 21.73 24.09
C PHE A 412 22.50 22.68 23.97
N PRO A 413 23.74 22.16 23.92
CA PRO A 413 24.93 23.00 23.76
C PRO A 413 24.95 23.52 22.33
N GLY A 414 24.46 24.74 22.17
CA GLY A 414 24.29 25.41 20.88
C GLY A 414 23.68 26.81 21.00
N ALA A 415 23.11 27.17 22.17
CA ALA A 415 22.62 28.52 22.45
C ALA A 415 23.66 29.45 23.12
N ALA A 416 24.90 28.99 23.37
CA ALA A 416 25.91 29.75 24.13
C ALA A 416 27.24 30.04 23.40
N GLU A 417 27.42 29.64 22.14
CA GLU A 417 28.63 29.99 21.38
C GLU A 417 28.28 30.44 19.96
N VAL A 418 27.60 31.58 19.87
CA VAL A 418 27.73 32.49 18.71
C VAL A 418 28.26 33.82 19.25
N GLY A 419 29.44 33.74 19.86
CA GLY A 419 30.25 34.90 20.24
C GLY A 419 31.41 35.01 19.26
N SER A 420 31.34 36.01 18.38
CA SER A 420 32.47 36.66 17.70
C SER A 420 33.65 35.76 17.24
N ARG A 421 33.69 35.39 15.96
CA ARG A 421 34.79 35.65 15.03
C ARG A 421 34.48 35.16 13.62
#